data_AF-A0A919TJ43-F1
#
_entry.id   AF-A0A919TJ43-F1
#
_cell.length_a   1.000
_cell.length_b   1.000
_cell.length_c   1.000
_cell.angle_alpha   90.00
_cell.angle_beta   90.00
_cell.angle_gamma   90.00
#
_symmetry.space_group_name_H-M   'P 1'
#
loop_
_entity.id
_entity.type
_entity.pdbx_description
1 polymer ?
#
loop_
_entity_poly.entity_id
_entity_poly.type
_entity_poly.pdbx_seq_one_letter_code
_entity_poly.pdbx_strand_id
1 'polypeptide(L)'
;MTGDNREFDAAVERHLAAVGGRDLDGYLATVHDDVSLVLLGGRIVVGKAAVGEFHREWFADPDWSWRLTPLHRATTGGTGAVLFAVDYHDLDQTGAPYTMRYLLGLTFARLDAGWLLLHDQNTPAPGGD
;
A
#
# COMPACT_ATOMS: atom_id res chain seq x y z
N MET A 1 15.33 7.78 18.69
CA MET A 1 14.15 7.10 18.14
C MET A 1 13.30 6.63 19.30
N THR A 2 12.08 7.14 19.42
CA THR A 2 11.07 6.67 20.36
C THR A 2 10.61 5.26 19.98
N GLY A 3 10.10 4.48 20.94
CA GLY A 3 9.61 3.12 20.68
C GLY A 3 8.53 3.06 19.60
N ASP A 4 7.64 4.06 19.59
CA ASP A 4 6.53 4.19 18.63
C ASP A 4 7.00 4.21 17.17
N ASN A 5 8.14 4.86 16.87
CA ASN A 5 8.64 4.92 15.49
C ASN A 5 9.10 3.54 15.00
N ARG A 6 9.64 2.70 15.91
CA ARG A 6 10.08 1.35 15.55
C ARG A 6 8.89 0.41 15.32
N GLU A 7 7.86 0.53 16.14
CA GLU A 7 6.62 -0.25 15.96
C GLU A 7 5.89 0.13 14.67
N PHE A 8 5.86 1.43 14.36
CA PHE A 8 5.31 1.91 13.09
C PHE A 8 6.11 1.36 11.90
N ASP A 9 7.44 1.44 11.93
CA ASP A 9 8.30 0.92 10.86
C ASP A 9 8.06 -0.58 10.63
N ALA A 10 7.99 -1.37 11.71
CA ALA A 10 7.71 -2.80 11.62
C ALA A 10 6.31 -3.09 11.03
N ALA A 11 5.32 -2.24 11.30
CA ALA A 11 3.99 -2.40 10.73
C ALA A 11 3.95 -2.08 9.24
N VAL A 12 4.66 -1.03 8.80
CA VAL A 12 4.83 -0.70 7.38
C VAL A 12 5.54 -1.85 6.65
N GLU A 13 6.64 -2.36 7.21
CA GLU A 13 7.38 -3.49 6.64
C GLU A 13 6.52 -4.74 6.51
N ARG A 14 5.76 -5.09 7.57
CA ARG A 14 4.82 -6.21 7.54
C ARG A 14 3.75 -6.03 6.46
N HIS A 15 3.18 -4.84 6.34
CA HIS A 15 2.19 -4.52 5.32
C HIS A 15 2.75 -4.71 3.91
N LEU A 16 3.89 -4.11 3.61
CA LEU A 16 4.53 -4.20 2.30
C LEU A 16 5.02 -5.62 1.97
N ALA A 17 5.48 -6.38 2.98
CA ALA A 17 5.85 -7.78 2.82
C ALA A 17 4.66 -8.65 2.44
N ALA A 18 3.50 -8.43 3.06
CA ALA A 18 2.27 -9.15 2.70
C ALA A 18 1.84 -8.83 1.26
N VAL A 19 1.93 -7.56 0.85
CA VAL A 19 1.65 -7.17 -0.54
C VAL A 19 2.63 -7.82 -1.51
N GLY A 20 3.94 -7.65 -1.31
CA GLY A 20 4.96 -8.23 -2.19
C GLY A 20 4.93 -9.76 -2.25
N GLY A 21 4.51 -10.40 -1.16
CA GLY A 21 4.30 -11.85 -1.07
C GLY A 21 2.96 -12.34 -1.62
N ARG A 22 2.06 -11.44 -2.07
CA ARG A 22 0.69 -11.77 -2.48
C ARG A 22 -0.11 -12.51 -1.40
N ASP A 23 0.20 -12.23 -0.13
CA ASP A 23 -0.43 -12.85 1.04
C ASP A 23 -1.68 -12.07 1.42
N LEU A 24 -2.84 -12.51 0.91
CA LEU A 24 -4.12 -11.82 1.16
C LEU A 24 -4.50 -11.81 2.64
N ASP A 25 -4.30 -12.92 3.36
CA ASP A 25 -4.67 -13.03 4.76
C ASP A 25 -3.74 -12.17 5.63
N GLY A 26 -2.43 -12.22 5.37
CA GLY A 26 -1.44 -11.36 6.00
C GLY A 26 -1.69 -9.88 5.72
N TYR A 27 -2.08 -9.54 4.48
CA TYR A 27 -2.45 -8.18 4.11
C TYR A 27 -3.68 -7.72 4.89
N LEU A 28 -4.77 -8.50 4.92
CA LEU A 28 -5.99 -8.13 5.64
C LEU A 28 -5.77 -8.01 7.16
N ALA A 29 -4.80 -8.75 7.73
CA ALA A 29 -4.39 -8.57 9.12
C ALA A 29 -3.63 -7.24 9.38
N THR A 30 -3.30 -6.48 8.34
CA THR A 30 -2.65 -5.15 8.44
C THR A 30 -3.62 -4.00 8.19
N VAL A 31 -4.87 -4.28 7.84
CA VAL A 31 -5.83 -3.29 7.33
C VAL A 31 -6.91 -2.99 8.37
N HIS A 32 -7.17 -1.70 8.57
CA HIS A 32 -8.25 -1.19 9.42
C HIS A 32 -9.62 -1.46 8.78
N ASP A 33 -10.67 -1.66 9.58
CA ASP A 33 -12.00 -1.96 9.05
C ASP A 33 -12.56 -0.80 8.18
N ASP A 34 -12.31 0.44 8.61
CA ASP A 34 -12.66 1.70 7.89
C ASP A 34 -11.59 2.17 6.87
N VAL A 35 -10.79 1.26 6.33
CA VAL A 35 -9.75 1.62 5.33
C VAL A 35 -10.34 2.31 4.10
N SER A 36 -9.57 3.21 3.48
CA SER A 36 -9.89 3.76 2.16
C SER A 36 -8.69 3.72 1.23
N LEU A 37 -8.93 3.39 -0.04
CA LEU A 37 -7.95 3.37 -1.12
C LEU A 37 -8.37 4.37 -2.19
N VAL A 38 -7.41 5.14 -2.69
CA VAL A 38 -7.56 5.96 -3.90
C VAL A 38 -6.61 5.43 -4.96
N LEU A 39 -7.18 4.85 -6.02
CA LEU A 39 -6.41 4.30 -7.14
C LEU A 39 -5.94 5.41 -8.08
N LEU A 40 -5.00 5.10 -8.99
CA LEU A 40 -4.40 6.08 -9.91
C LEU A 40 -5.42 6.88 -10.75
N GLY A 41 -6.56 6.27 -11.09
CA GLY A 41 -7.65 6.92 -11.82
C GLY A 41 -8.64 7.70 -10.94
N GLY A 42 -8.36 7.85 -9.64
CA GLY A 42 -9.25 8.51 -8.68
C GLY A 42 -10.43 7.65 -8.21
N ARG A 43 -10.52 6.38 -8.63
CA ARG A 43 -11.51 5.44 -8.09
C ARG A 43 -11.22 5.22 -6.60
N ILE A 44 -12.26 5.34 -5.79
CA ILE A 44 -12.19 5.15 -4.34
C ILE A 44 -12.76 3.77 -3.99
N VAL A 45 -12.03 3.00 -3.18
CA VAL A 45 -12.50 1.74 -2.57
C VAL A 45 -12.51 1.94 -1.05
N VAL A 46 -13.63 1.64 -0.40
CA VAL A 46 -13.82 1.89 1.04
C VAL A 46 -14.24 0.62 1.75
N GLY A 47 -13.66 0.40 2.92
CA GLY A 47 -13.97 -0.71 3.81
C GLY A 47 -13.14 -1.95 3.50
N LYS A 48 -12.74 -2.64 4.56
CA LYS A 48 -11.84 -3.80 4.49
C LYS A 48 -12.30 -4.91 3.56
N ALA A 49 -13.61 -5.18 3.50
CA ALA A 49 -14.16 -6.19 2.60
C ALA A 49 -13.90 -5.85 1.13
N ALA A 50 -14.27 -4.64 0.68
CA ALA A 50 -14.08 -4.20 -0.71
C ALA A 50 -12.60 -4.08 -1.09
N VAL A 51 -11.77 -3.64 -0.14
CA VAL A 51 -10.32 -3.59 -0.30
C VAL A 51 -9.72 -4.99 -0.44
N GLY A 52 -10.25 -5.97 0.30
CA GLY A 52 -9.87 -7.38 0.18
C GLY A 52 -10.26 -7.99 -1.16
N GLU A 53 -11.46 -7.68 -1.67
CA GLU A 53 -11.88 -8.07 -3.03
C GLU A 53 -10.88 -7.56 -4.08
N PHE A 54 -10.57 -6.25 -4.03
CA PHE A 54 -9.64 -5.61 -4.95
C PHE A 54 -8.24 -6.26 -4.89
N HIS A 55 -7.70 -6.48 -3.68
CA HIS A 55 -6.37 -7.09 -3.52
C HIS A 55 -6.34 -8.55 -3.95
N ARG A 56 -7.41 -9.32 -3.76
CA ARG A 56 -7.45 -10.69 -4.27
C ARG A 56 -7.32 -10.75 -5.78
N GLU A 57 -8.05 -9.89 -6.49
CA GLU A 57 -7.99 -9.81 -7.96
C GLU A 57 -6.57 -9.43 -8.40
N TRP A 58 -5.98 -8.41 -7.77
CA TRP A 58 -4.63 -7.97 -8.09
C TRP A 58 -3.54 -8.98 -7.70
N PHE A 59 -3.68 -9.69 -6.58
CA PHE A 59 -2.73 -10.73 -6.16
C PHE A 59 -2.80 -12.00 -6.99
N ALA A 60 -3.92 -12.24 -7.68
CA ALA A 60 -4.04 -13.36 -8.61
C ALA A 60 -3.18 -13.18 -9.87
N ASP A 61 -2.75 -11.96 -10.16
CA ASP A 61 -1.82 -11.66 -11.24
C ASP A 61 -0.36 -11.97 -10.82
N PRO A 62 0.31 -12.94 -11.49
CA PRO A 62 1.67 -13.33 -11.14
C PRO A 62 2.73 -12.43 -11.77
N ASP A 63 2.38 -11.60 -12.76
CA ASP A 63 3.34 -10.95 -13.64
C ASP A 63 3.81 -9.61 -13.07
N TRP A 64 3.00 -8.98 -12.22
CA TRP A 64 3.39 -7.71 -11.65
C TRP A 64 4.58 -7.80 -10.69
N SER A 65 5.39 -6.76 -10.73
CA SER A 65 6.44 -6.51 -9.75
C SER A 65 6.58 -5.01 -9.53
N TRP A 66 7.20 -4.65 -8.43
CA TRP A 66 7.36 -3.26 -8.05
C TRP A 66 8.66 -3.01 -7.31
N ARG A 67 9.12 -1.77 -7.37
CA ARG A 67 10.20 -1.26 -6.54
C ARG A 67 9.73 -0.02 -5.80
N LEU A 68 9.87 -0.05 -4.48
CA LEU A 68 9.50 1.04 -3.59
C LEU A 68 10.76 1.81 -3.16
N THR A 69 10.75 3.12 -3.35
CA THR A 69 11.80 4.01 -2.83
C THR A 69 11.18 4.93 -1.77
N PRO A 70 11.57 4.84 -0.49
CA PRO A 70 11.01 5.69 0.56
C PRO A 70 11.41 7.15 0.34
N LEU A 71 10.43 8.05 0.39
CA LEU A 71 10.61 9.49 0.21
C LEU A 71 10.42 10.27 1.52
N HIS A 72 9.39 9.90 2.28
CA HIS A 72 9.05 10.60 3.52
C HIS A 72 8.42 9.64 4.53
N ARG A 73 8.60 9.98 5.80
CA ARG A 73 8.02 9.27 6.94
C ARG A 73 7.80 10.25 8.09
N ALA A 74 6.65 10.15 8.72
CA ALA A 74 6.35 10.89 9.94
C ALA A 74 5.37 10.10 10.83
N THR A 75 5.49 10.33 12.14
CA THR A 75 4.53 9.87 13.14
C THR A 75 4.13 11.07 14.00
N THR A 76 2.87 11.14 14.38
CA THR A 76 2.36 12.16 15.29
C THR A 76 1.14 11.61 16.03
N GLY A 77 1.23 11.57 17.36
CA GLY A 77 0.23 10.89 18.19
C GLY A 77 0.04 9.43 17.78
N GLY A 78 -1.21 9.01 17.60
CA GLY A 78 -1.60 7.68 17.14
C GLY A 78 -1.64 7.52 15.61
N THR A 79 -1.04 8.43 14.84
CA THR A 79 -1.06 8.38 13.37
C THR A 79 0.36 8.34 12.82
N GLY A 80 0.56 7.54 11.77
CA GLY A 80 1.81 7.41 11.05
C GLY A 80 1.56 7.51 9.56
N ALA A 81 2.47 8.15 8.83
CA ALA A 81 2.40 8.28 7.38
C ALA A 81 3.75 7.95 6.75
N VAL A 82 3.71 7.27 5.62
CA VAL A 82 4.87 6.96 4.80
C VAL A 82 4.55 7.22 3.33
N LEU A 83 5.52 7.79 2.62
CA LEU A 83 5.42 8.08 1.20
C LEU A 83 6.53 7.35 0.45
N PHE A 84 6.17 6.65 -0.62
CA PHE A 84 7.08 5.98 -1.53
C PHE A 84 6.95 6.54 -2.94
N ALA A 85 8.06 6.58 -3.68
CA ALA A 85 8.02 6.49 -5.13
C ALA A 85 7.95 5.01 -5.52
N VAL A 86 7.10 4.70 -6.49
CA VAL A 86 6.90 3.35 -7.00
C VAL A 86 7.28 3.29 -8.47
N ASP A 87 8.18 2.37 -8.81
CA ASP A 87 8.37 1.88 -10.17
C ASP A 87 7.63 0.53 -10.26
N TYR A 88 6.50 0.50 -10.98
CA TYR A 88 5.66 -0.68 -11.18
C TYR A 88 5.87 -1.25 -12.56
N HIS A 89 5.95 -2.58 -12.66
CA HIS A 89 6.17 -3.34 -13.87
C HIS A 89 5.16 -4.47 -13.95
N ASP A 90 4.62 -4.73 -15.12
CA ASP A 90 3.63 -5.77 -15.37
C ASP A 90 3.67 -6.23 -16.83
N LEU A 91 2.86 -7.22 -17.17
CA LEU A 91 2.53 -7.58 -18.55
C LEU A 91 1.07 -7.23 -18.83
N ASP A 92 0.80 -6.64 -20.00
CA ASP A 92 -0.58 -6.43 -20.43
C ASP A 92 -1.23 -7.75 -20.91
N GLN A 93 -2.50 -7.68 -21.32
CA GLN A 93 -3.25 -8.85 -21.80
C GLN A 93 -2.66 -9.52 -23.05
N THR A 94 -1.75 -8.86 -23.75
CA THR A 94 -1.03 -9.39 -24.92
C THR A 94 0.36 -9.91 -24.58
N GLY A 95 0.78 -9.80 -23.32
CA GLY A 95 2.12 -10.14 -22.85
C GLY A 95 3.15 -9.05 -23.12
N ALA A 96 2.73 -7.84 -23.49
CA ALA A 96 3.64 -6.72 -23.71
C ALA A 96 4.00 -6.06 -22.36
N PRO A 97 5.25 -5.62 -22.16
CA PRO A 97 5.64 -4.92 -20.93
C PRO A 97 4.82 -3.64 -20.71
N TYR A 98 4.29 -3.51 -19.50
CA TYR A 98 3.59 -2.34 -19.00
C TYR A 98 4.36 -1.77 -17.80
N THR A 99 4.58 -0.46 -17.77
CA THR A 99 5.28 0.19 -16.65
C THR A 99 4.56 1.43 -16.21
N MET A 100 4.51 1.67 -14.90
CA MET A 100 3.97 2.89 -14.32
C MET A 100 4.92 3.47 -13.28
N ARG A 101 4.89 4.79 -13.15
CA ARG A 101 5.51 5.51 -12.04
C ARG A 101 4.49 6.31 -11.28
N TYR A 102 4.46 6.13 -9.97
CA TYR A 102 3.52 6.84 -9.10
C TYR A 102 4.07 7.03 -7.69
N LEU A 103 3.37 7.87 -6.92
CA LEU A 103 3.58 8.05 -5.50
C LEU A 103 2.54 7.20 -4.75
N LEU A 104 3.02 6.41 -3.79
CA LEU A 104 2.19 5.65 -2.86
C LEU A 104 2.26 6.30 -1.48
N GLY A 105 1.15 6.87 -1.04
CA GLY A 105 0.98 7.39 0.31
C GLY A 105 0.20 6.41 1.17
N LEU A 106 0.79 5.96 2.28
CA LEU A 106 0.12 5.09 3.25
C LEU A 106 0.00 5.81 4.59
N THR A 107 -1.20 5.81 5.15
CA THR A 107 -1.49 6.31 6.49
C THR A 107 -1.95 5.17 7.38
N PHE A 108 -1.36 5.05 8.56
CA PHE A 108 -1.69 4.06 9.57
C PHE A 108 -2.24 4.75 10.82
N ALA A 109 -3.19 4.09 11.46
CA ALA A 109 -3.66 4.43 12.80
C ALA A 109 -3.18 3.39 13.81
N ARG A 110 -2.77 3.84 14.98
CA ARG A 110 -2.42 3.00 16.12
C ARG A 110 -3.68 2.67 16.90
N LEU A 111 -3.95 1.38 17.03
CA LEU A 111 -4.93 0.80 17.94
C LEU A 111 -4.20 0.03 19.05
N ASP A 112 -4.95 -0.46 20.05
CA ASP A 112 -4.40 -1.28 21.13
C ASP A 112 -3.65 -2.53 20.63
N ALA A 113 -4.12 -3.10 19.52
CA ALA A 113 -3.53 -4.27 18.87
C ALA A 113 -2.35 -3.95 17.93
N GLY A 114 -2.01 -2.66 17.75
CA GLY A 114 -0.92 -2.20 16.89
C GLY A 114 -1.38 -1.27 15.77
N TRP A 115 -0.48 -1.04 14.81
CA TRP A 115 -0.71 -0.14 13.68
C TRP A 115 -1.43 -0.87 12.54
N LEU A 116 -2.52 -0.27 12.05
CA LEU A 116 -3.28 -0.74 10.89
C LEU A 116 -3.39 0.34 9.82
N LEU A 117 -3.36 -0.07 8.55
CA LEU A 117 -3.56 0.81 7.41
C LEU A 117 -4.96 1.40 7.46
N LEU A 118 -5.04 2.73 7.50
CA LEU A 118 -6.28 3.51 7.48
C LEU A 118 -6.53 4.11 6.09
N HIS A 119 -5.48 4.49 5.37
CA HIS A 119 -5.61 5.10 4.05
C HIS A 119 -4.42 4.76 3.13
N ASP A 120 -4.73 4.46 1.88
CA ASP A 120 -3.79 4.26 0.78
C ASP A 120 -4.18 5.19 -0.38
N GLN A 121 -3.23 5.94 -0.92
CA GLN A 121 -3.45 6.73 -2.11
C GLN A 121 -2.31 6.59 -3.10
N ASN A 122 -2.69 6.31 -4.35
CA ASN A 122 -1.80 6.24 -5.51
C ASN A 122 -1.98 7.51 -6.34
N THR A 123 -0.91 8.25 -6.56
CA THR A 123 -0.91 9.50 -7.34
C THR A 123 0.07 9.38 -8.50
N PRO A 124 -0.33 9.60 -9.76
CA PRO A 124 0.59 9.55 -10.89
C PRO A 124 1.83 10.43 -10.65
N ALA A 125 3.01 9.91 -10.95
CA ALA A 125 4.23 10.70 -10.90
C ALA A 125 4.32 11.58 -12.16
N PRO A 126 4.90 12.79 -12.07
CA PRO A 126 5.12 13.63 -13.25
C PRO A 126 5.96 12.90 -14.31
N GLY A 127 5.51 12.91 -15.57
CA GLY A 127 6.24 12.32 -16.70
C GLY A 127 6.15 10.79 -16.79
N GLY A 128 5.19 10.15 -16.11
CA GLY A 128 4.75 8.79 -16.43
C GLY A 128 3.68 8.84 -17.50
N ASP A 129 4.09 8.67 -18.75
CA ASP A 129 3.20 8.37 -19.88
C ASP A 129 3.05 6.85 -20.05
#